data_AF-K0C9J0-F1
#
_entry.id   AF-K0C9J0-F1
#
_cell.length_a   1.000
_cell.length_b   1.000
_cell.length_c   1.000
_cell.angle_alpha   90.00
_cell.angle_beta   90.00
_cell.angle_gamma   90.00
#
_symmetry.space_group_name_H-M   'P 1'
#
loop_
_entity.id
_entity.type
_entity.pdbx_description
1 polymer ?
#
loop_
_entity_poly.entity_id
_entity_poly.type
_entity_poly.pdbx_seq_one_letter_code
_entity_poly.pdbx_strand_id
1 'polypeptide(L)'
;MKPLLSIATILGIFTLQLGTGAMAGTPGLTGAYYGDYLIQVRTTDDNTIRATGVAYYDWDWDFDNAEMTITNGQVNASFLGISGIFNYALTDTSAGTTTIPFTDNGDGTYSFNYNFKVFNPLFGNPGKDTEITLEITDSGGVLIIDTIDSDGDGVIGHNLPASPFPANLSIELTGSAY
;
A
#
# COMPACT_ATOMS: atom_id res chain seq x y z
N MET A 1 -0.85 32.12 68.59
CA MET A 1 -0.36 32.41 67.23
C MET A 1 -0.05 31.07 66.57
N LYS A 2 -0.83 30.69 65.55
CA LYS A 2 -0.83 29.39 64.85
C LYS A 2 -0.83 29.68 63.34
N PRO A 3 -0.23 28.83 62.49
CA PRO A 3 0.20 29.22 61.15
C PRO A 3 -0.94 29.20 60.12
N LEU A 4 -0.80 30.09 59.13
CA LEU A 4 -1.60 30.16 57.90
C LEU A 4 -1.32 28.92 57.04
N LEU A 5 -2.36 28.17 56.70
CA LEU A 5 -2.31 27.10 55.69
C LEU A 5 -2.79 27.70 54.36
N SER A 6 -1.86 27.92 53.44
CA SER A 6 -2.17 28.37 52.07
C SER A 6 -2.45 27.13 51.21
N ILE A 7 -3.70 26.94 50.79
CA ILE A 7 -4.07 25.89 49.83
C ILE A 7 -3.84 26.46 48.42
N ALA A 8 -2.80 25.97 47.75
CA ALA A 8 -2.59 26.21 46.34
C ALA A 8 -3.42 25.19 45.54
N THR A 9 -4.53 25.64 44.95
CA THR A 9 -5.27 24.84 43.97
C THR A 9 -4.49 24.85 42.66
N ILE A 10 -3.80 23.75 42.36
CA ILE A 10 -3.21 23.51 41.04
C ILE A 10 -4.36 23.12 40.10
N LEU A 11 -4.78 24.06 39.26
CA LEU A 11 -5.69 23.82 38.15
C LEU A 11 -4.87 23.15 37.04
N GLY A 12 -4.82 21.82 37.04
CA GLY A 12 -4.22 21.05 35.96
C GLY A 12 -5.06 21.20 34.71
N ILE A 13 -4.57 21.96 33.73
CA ILE A 13 -5.13 21.97 32.38
C ILE A 13 -4.77 20.61 31.77
N PHE A 14 -5.75 19.71 31.69
CA PHE A 14 -5.70 18.58 30.78
C PHE A 14 -5.85 19.14 29.36
N THR A 15 -4.75 19.35 28.66
CA THR A 15 -4.78 19.47 27.21
C THR A 15 -5.19 18.11 26.66
N LEU A 16 -6.47 17.97 26.30
CA LEU A 16 -6.91 16.90 25.43
C LEU A 16 -6.16 17.10 24.11
N GLN A 17 -5.11 16.32 23.92
CA GLN A 17 -4.42 16.23 22.65
C GLN A 17 -5.40 15.51 21.73
N LEU A 18 -6.18 16.29 20.98
CA LEU A 18 -6.89 15.78 19.81
C LEU A 18 -5.79 15.22 18.92
N GLY A 19 -5.61 13.90 18.97
CA GLY A 19 -4.87 13.19 17.95
C GLY A 19 -5.47 13.67 16.65
N THR A 20 -4.67 14.30 15.81
CA THR A 20 -4.99 14.49 14.41
C THR A 20 -5.34 13.11 13.91
N GLY A 21 -6.64 12.85 13.75
CA GLY A 21 -7.08 11.63 13.11
C GLY A 21 -6.30 11.55 11.82
N ALA A 22 -5.53 10.48 11.65
CA ALA A 22 -5.20 10.03 10.32
C ALA A 22 -6.49 10.14 9.51
N MET A 23 -6.40 10.71 8.30
CA MET A 23 -7.54 10.77 7.40
C MET A 23 -7.90 9.32 7.08
N ALA A 24 -8.69 8.67 7.95
CA ALA A 24 -9.26 7.38 7.67
C ALA A 24 -9.95 7.52 6.32
N GLY A 25 -9.61 6.65 5.36
CA GLY A 25 -10.13 6.72 4.01
C GLY A 25 -11.66 6.76 3.97
N THR A 26 -12.25 6.72 2.78
CA THR A 26 -13.71 6.70 2.63
C THR A 26 -14.23 5.28 2.79
N PRO A 27 -14.93 4.93 3.89
CA PRO A 27 -15.52 3.61 4.04
C PRO A 27 -16.76 3.44 3.15
N GLY A 28 -17.05 2.21 2.74
CA GLY A 28 -18.31 1.87 2.07
C GLY A 28 -18.48 2.53 0.70
N LEU A 29 -17.38 2.66 -0.05
CA LEU A 29 -17.42 3.04 -1.47
C LEU A 29 -18.33 2.09 -2.27
N THR A 30 -18.98 2.62 -3.30
CA THR A 30 -19.87 1.88 -4.20
C THR A 30 -19.65 2.31 -5.64
N GLY A 31 -20.02 1.47 -6.59
CA GLY A 31 -19.88 1.73 -8.03
C GLY A 31 -18.52 1.32 -8.61
N ALA A 32 -18.28 1.74 -9.85
CA ALA A 32 -17.08 1.42 -10.60
C ALA A 32 -16.24 2.68 -10.87
N TYR A 33 -14.92 2.57 -10.68
CA TYR A 33 -13.96 3.66 -10.89
C TYR A 33 -12.80 3.16 -11.74
N TYR A 34 -12.36 3.99 -12.67
CA TYR A 34 -11.28 3.67 -13.60
C TYR A 34 -10.13 4.64 -13.42
N GLY A 35 -8.90 4.16 -13.46
CA GLY A 35 -7.76 5.05 -13.41
C GLY A 35 -6.44 4.33 -13.51
N ASP A 36 -5.44 4.88 -12.84
CA ASP A 36 -4.08 4.42 -12.99
C ASP A 36 -3.32 4.37 -11.67
N TYR A 37 -2.30 3.53 -11.65
CA TYR A 37 -1.41 3.34 -10.52
C TYR A 37 0.06 3.31 -10.95
N LEU A 38 0.92 3.67 -10.01
CA LEU A 38 2.36 3.48 -10.07
C LEU A 38 2.78 2.50 -8.98
N ILE A 39 3.71 1.61 -9.33
CA ILE A 39 4.34 0.69 -8.38
C ILE A 39 5.70 1.20 -7.91
N GLN A 40 6.00 1.04 -6.63
CA GLN A 40 7.34 1.09 -6.09
C GLN A 40 7.65 -0.20 -5.33
N VAL A 41 8.91 -0.62 -5.40
CA VAL A 41 9.42 -1.76 -4.63
C VAL A 41 10.55 -1.26 -3.77
N ARG A 42 10.45 -1.52 -2.47
CA ARG A 42 11.42 -1.09 -1.46
C ARG A 42 12.04 -2.30 -0.78
N THR A 43 13.21 -2.12 -0.17
CA THR A 43 13.77 -3.09 0.77
C THR A 43 13.26 -2.78 2.18
N THR A 44 12.74 -3.77 2.90
CA THR A 44 12.22 -3.56 4.26
C THR A 44 13.32 -3.32 5.29
N ASP A 45 14.54 -3.78 5.03
CA ASP A 45 15.67 -3.60 5.95
C ASP A 45 16.14 -2.13 6.08
N ASP A 46 16.00 -1.32 5.03
CA ASP A 46 16.52 0.05 4.95
C ASP A 46 15.55 1.08 4.33
N ASN A 47 14.31 0.66 4.04
CA ASN A 47 13.26 1.45 3.38
C ASN A 47 13.69 2.13 2.05
N THR A 48 14.72 1.58 1.38
CA THR A 48 15.23 2.15 0.13
C THR A 48 14.42 1.65 -1.06
N ILE A 49 14.01 2.57 -1.95
CA ILE A 49 13.39 2.20 -3.23
C ILE A 49 14.42 1.49 -4.11
N ARG A 50 14.11 0.26 -4.51
CA ARG A 50 14.94 -0.56 -5.39
C ARG A 50 14.33 -0.77 -6.76
N ALA A 51 13.04 -0.50 -6.93
CA ALA A 51 12.40 -0.47 -8.23
C ALA A 51 11.25 0.53 -8.28
N THR A 52 11.02 1.10 -9.46
CA THR A 52 9.89 2.01 -9.73
C THR A 52 9.24 1.60 -11.05
N GLY A 53 7.92 1.68 -11.14
CA GLY A 53 7.17 1.50 -12.38
C GLY A 53 7.74 2.40 -13.49
N VAL A 54 7.85 1.88 -14.71
CA VAL A 54 8.35 2.67 -15.85
C VAL A 54 7.29 3.62 -16.43
N ALA A 55 6.02 3.38 -16.06
CA ALA A 55 4.86 4.17 -16.42
C ALA A 55 3.76 3.95 -15.36
N TYR A 56 2.67 4.70 -15.50
CA TYR A 56 1.40 4.39 -14.85
C TYR A 56 0.70 3.26 -15.60
N TYR A 57 0.00 2.41 -14.86
CA TYR A 57 -0.72 1.24 -15.38
C TYR A 57 -2.19 1.30 -14.96
N ASP A 58 -3.06 0.74 -15.78
CA ASP A 58 -4.49 0.84 -15.54
C ASP A 58 -4.95 -0.09 -14.41
N TRP A 59 -5.87 0.42 -13.60
CA TRP A 59 -6.69 -0.38 -12.69
C TRP A 59 -8.16 0.03 -12.77
N ASP A 60 -9.04 -0.95 -12.58
CA ASP A 60 -10.48 -0.78 -12.57
C ASP A 60 -10.98 -1.32 -11.24
N TRP A 61 -11.69 -0.49 -10.47
CA TRP A 61 -12.28 -0.85 -9.20
C TRP A 61 -13.77 -1.03 -9.36
N ASP A 62 -14.31 -2.18 -8.97
CA ASP A 62 -15.74 -2.45 -8.87
C ASP A 62 -16.09 -2.74 -7.41
N PHE A 63 -16.50 -1.69 -6.69
CA PHE A 63 -16.85 -1.78 -5.27
C PHE A 63 -18.16 -2.51 -5.02
N ASP A 64 -19.05 -2.58 -6.02
CA ASP A 64 -20.30 -3.31 -5.89
C ASP A 64 -20.07 -4.82 -5.94
N ASN A 65 -19.07 -5.27 -6.70
CA ASN A 65 -18.68 -6.69 -6.80
C ASN A 65 -17.47 -7.07 -5.92
N ALA A 66 -16.84 -6.11 -5.23
CA ALA A 66 -15.62 -6.29 -4.44
C ALA A 66 -14.45 -6.86 -5.25
N GLU A 67 -14.28 -6.36 -6.48
CA GLU A 67 -13.26 -6.81 -7.43
C GLU A 67 -12.46 -5.63 -7.96
N MET A 68 -11.14 -5.82 -8.11
CA MET A 68 -10.25 -4.89 -8.80
C MET A 68 -9.60 -5.59 -9.98
N THR A 69 -9.70 -5.04 -11.19
CA THR A 69 -8.88 -5.45 -12.33
C THR A 69 -7.62 -4.61 -12.40
N ILE A 70 -6.45 -5.25 -12.45
CA ILE A 70 -5.16 -4.56 -12.51
C ILE A 70 -4.36 -5.00 -13.74
N THR A 71 -3.73 -4.03 -14.40
CA THR A 71 -2.84 -4.27 -15.53
C THR A 71 -1.42 -4.57 -15.05
N ASN A 72 -0.84 -5.66 -15.53
CA ASN A 72 0.54 -6.02 -15.28
C ASN A 72 1.49 -4.99 -15.92
N GLY A 73 2.61 -4.71 -15.26
CA GLY A 73 3.51 -3.64 -15.67
C GLY A 73 4.97 -4.03 -15.78
N GLN A 74 5.81 -3.01 -15.85
CA GLN A 74 7.26 -3.12 -15.82
C GLN A 74 7.83 -2.19 -14.76
N VAL A 75 8.89 -2.63 -14.12
CA VAL A 75 9.68 -1.83 -13.19
C VAL A 75 11.08 -1.62 -13.74
N ASN A 76 11.63 -0.43 -13.55
CA ASN A 76 13.07 -0.20 -13.62
C ASN A 76 13.66 -0.52 -12.24
N ALA A 77 14.34 -1.65 -12.13
CA ALA A 77 14.89 -2.14 -10.88
C ALA A 77 16.42 -2.04 -10.85
N SER A 78 16.96 -1.73 -9.68
CA SER A 78 18.38 -1.83 -9.36
C SER A 78 18.55 -2.64 -8.07
N PHE A 79 19.00 -3.88 -8.22
CA PHE A 79 19.06 -4.86 -7.13
C PHE A 79 20.34 -5.70 -7.21
N LEU A 80 21.13 -5.75 -6.13
CA LEU A 80 22.33 -6.60 -5.99
C LEU A 80 23.25 -6.61 -7.24
N GLY A 81 23.52 -5.44 -7.82
CA GLY A 81 24.42 -5.31 -8.99
C GLY A 81 23.77 -5.63 -10.35
N ILE A 82 22.48 -5.95 -10.38
CA ILE A 82 21.67 -6.03 -11.59
C ILE A 82 20.86 -4.74 -11.71
N SER A 83 20.80 -4.16 -12.90
CA SER A 83 19.94 -3.02 -13.19
C SER A 83 19.28 -3.21 -14.55
N GLY A 84 17.99 -2.91 -14.65
CA GLY A 84 17.24 -3.12 -15.89
C GLY A 84 15.73 -2.99 -15.72
N ILE A 85 15.03 -3.14 -16.85
CA ILE A 85 13.58 -3.16 -16.91
C ILE A 85 13.11 -4.61 -16.85
N PHE A 86 12.20 -4.90 -15.92
CA PHE A 86 11.64 -6.24 -15.73
C PHE A 86 10.11 -6.15 -15.72
N ASN A 87 9.45 -7.10 -16.39
CA ASN A 87 8.00 -7.24 -16.26
C ASN A 87 7.67 -7.77 -14.87
N TYR A 88 6.54 -7.35 -14.32
CA TYR A 88 5.96 -7.95 -13.11
C TYR A 88 4.50 -8.34 -13.34
N ALA A 89 4.00 -9.17 -12.44
CA ALA A 89 2.59 -9.47 -12.29
C ALA A 89 2.20 -9.45 -10.81
N LEU A 90 0.95 -9.07 -10.49
CA LEU A 90 0.35 -9.23 -9.16
C LEU A 90 -0.50 -10.51 -9.07
N THR A 91 -0.16 -11.49 -9.88
CA THR A 91 -0.97 -12.67 -10.22
C THR A 91 -0.01 -13.75 -10.71
N ASP A 92 -0.43 -15.01 -10.59
CA ASP A 92 0.37 -16.15 -11.04
C ASP A 92 0.51 -16.20 -12.58
N THR A 93 -0.39 -15.51 -13.29
CA THR A 93 -0.42 -15.40 -14.74
C THR A 93 0.43 -14.26 -15.27
N SER A 94 1.04 -14.47 -16.43
CA SER A 94 1.66 -13.40 -17.23
C SER A 94 0.65 -12.65 -18.10
N ALA A 95 -0.66 -12.89 -17.95
CA ALA A 95 -1.68 -12.27 -18.77
C ALA A 95 -1.76 -10.77 -18.45
N GLY A 96 -1.98 -9.92 -19.46
CA GLY A 96 -1.83 -8.46 -19.35
C GLY A 96 -2.67 -7.79 -18.26
N THR A 97 -3.81 -8.37 -17.88
CA THR A 97 -4.66 -7.91 -16.79
C THR A 97 -5.13 -9.08 -15.93
N THR A 98 -5.50 -8.82 -14.68
CA THR A 98 -6.14 -9.82 -13.80
C THR A 98 -7.10 -9.16 -12.84
N THR A 99 -8.22 -9.83 -12.58
CA THR A 99 -9.20 -9.45 -11.56
C THR A 99 -8.87 -10.11 -10.23
N ILE A 100 -8.80 -9.32 -9.17
CA ILE A 100 -8.42 -9.70 -7.82
C ILE A 100 -9.58 -9.29 -6.88
N PRO A 101 -10.14 -10.22 -6.08
CA PRO A 101 -11.12 -9.85 -5.07
C PRO A 101 -10.44 -9.07 -3.94
N PHE A 102 -11.14 -8.08 -3.39
CA PHE A 102 -10.68 -7.32 -2.23
C PHE A 102 -11.70 -7.35 -1.08
N THR A 103 -11.26 -6.92 0.10
CA THR A 103 -12.07 -6.77 1.31
C THR A 103 -12.12 -5.30 1.71
N ASP A 104 -13.32 -4.76 1.93
CA ASP A 104 -13.54 -3.49 2.62
C ASP A 104 -13.44 -3.73 4.14
N ASN A 105 -12.51 -3.06 4.80
CA ASN A 105 -12.28 -3.19 6.25
C ASN A 105 -13.23 -2.35 7.10
N GLY A 106 -14.07 -1.51 6.48
CA GLY A 106 -15.09 -0.68 7.13
C GLY A 106 -14.57 0.63 7.71
N ASP A 107 -13.29 0.94 7.54
CA ASP A 107 -12.61 2.14 8.04
C ASP A 107 -11.98 2.99 6.94
N GLY A 108 -12.30 2.70 5.67
CA GLY A 108 -11.71 3.37 4.51
C GLY A 108 -10.44 2.72 4.00
N THR A 109 -10.02 1.60 4.59
CA THR A 109 -8.97 0.74 4.05
C THR A 109 -9.54 -0.48 3.33
N TYR A 110 -8.83 -0.92 2.31
CA TYR A 110 -9.20 -2.01 1.41
C TYR A 110 -8.01 -2.95 1.27
N SER A 111 -8.21 -4.25 1.48
CA SER A 111 -7.12 -5.24 1.46
C SER A 111 -7.35 -6.33 0.44
N PHE A 112 -6.28 -6.81 -0.19
CA PHE A 112 -6.35 -7.95 -1.10
C PHE A 112 -5.07 -8.78 -1.07
N ASN A 113 -5.24 -10.07 -1.37
CA ASN A 113 -4.16 -11.03 -1.50
C ASN A 113 -3.75 -11.14 -2.96
N TYR A 114 -2.45 -11.22 -3.23
CA TYR A 114 -1.90 -11.25 -4.59
C TYR A 114 -0.59 -12.05 -4.65
N ASN A 115 -0.22 -12.50 -5.85
CA ASN A 115 1.08 -13.14 -6.10
C ASN A 115 2.01 -12.12 -6.75
N PHE A 116 2.93 -11.53 -5.99
CA PHE A 116 3.94 -10.67 -6.61
C PHE A 116 4.94 -11.51 -7.36
N LYS A 117 5.05 -11.34 -8.68
CA LYS A 117 5.95 -12.11 -9.54
C LYS A 117 6.76 -11.18 -10.43
N VAL A 118 8.07 -11.40 -10.46
CA VAL A 118 8.98 -10.64 -11.34
C VAL A 118 9.52 -11.58 -12.41
N PHE A 119 9.35 -11.23 -13.68
CA PHE A 119 9.85 -12.01 -14.81
C PHE A 119 11.32 -11.67 -15.08
N ASN A 120 12.19 -12.11 -14.18
CA ASN A 120 13.64 -12.05 -14.33
C ASN A 120 14.23 -13.48 -14.41
N PRO A 121 14.68 -13.93 -15.60
CA PRO A 121 15.22 -15.28 -15.77
C PRO A 121 16.52 -15.51 -14.99
N LEU A 122 17.27 -14.46 -14.63
CA LEU A 122 18.50 -14.59 -13.82
C LEU A 122 18.23 -15.06 -12.39
N PHE A 123 17.01 -14.87 -11.89
CA PHE A 123 16.57 -15.31 -10.56
C PHE A 123 15.46 -16.36 -10.63
N GLY A 124 15.26 -17.01 -11.78
CA GLY A 124 14.25 -18.06 -11.94
C GLY A 124 12.80 -17.56 -11.91
N ASN A 125 12.56 -16.30 -12.25
CA ASN A 125 11.24 -15.64 -12.20
C ASN A 125 10.58 -15.73 -10.82
N PRO A 126 11.18 -15.09 -9.78
CA PRO A 126 10.71 -15.22 -8.41
C PRO A 126 9.26 -14.72 -8.28
N GLY A 127 8.45 -15.45 -7.52
CA GLY A 127 7.08 -15.08 -7.20
C GLY A 127 6.66 -15.56 -5.83
N LYS A 128 5.78 -14.82 -5.16
CA LYS A 128 5.31 -15.13 -3.80
C LYS A 128 3.98 -14.47 -3.49
N ASP A 129 3.15 -15.21 -2.77
CA ASP A 129 1.87 -14.70 -2.26
C ASP A 129 2.09 -13.75 -1.09
N THR A 130 1.32 -12.66 -1.08
CA THR A 130 1.34 -11.65 -0.01
C THR A 130 0.03 -10.87 -0.02
N GLU A 131 -0.09 -9.93 0.91
CA GLU A 131 -1.25 -9.07 1.09
C GLU A 131 -0.81 -7.61 0.99
N ILE A 132 -1.73 -6.75 0.57
CA ILE A 132 -1.54 -5.30 0.61
C ILE A 132 -2.81 -4.67 1.15
N THR A 133 -2.63 -3.60 1.90
CA THR A 133 -3.71 -2.74 2.39
C THR A 133 -3.54 -1.35 1.80
N LEU A 134 -4.61 -0.86 1.19
CA LEU A 134 -4.69 0.47 0.60
C LEU A 134 -5.64 1.32 1.42
N GLU A 135 -5.27 2.57 1.68
CA GLU A 135 -6.20 3.62 2.09
C GLU A 135 -6.77 4.26 0.82
N ILE A 136 -8.10 4.33 0.71
CA ILE A 136 -8.78 4.95 -0.44
C ILE A 136 -9.59 6.12 0.05
N THR A 137 -9.29 7.33 -0.43
CA THR A 137 -10.01 8.56 -0.09
C THR A 137 -10.78 9.09 -1.30
N ASP A 138 -12.10 9.23 -1.17
CA ASP A 138 -12.94 9.93 -2.14
C ASP A 138 -12.89 11.45 -1.90
N SER A 139 -12.40 12.17 -2.91
CA SER A 139 -12.35 13.63 -2.96
C SER A 139 -13.31 14.19 -4.02
N GLY A 140 -14.57 13.78 -3.98
CA GLY A 140 -15.64 14.33 -4.82
C GLY A 140 -15.79 13.61 -6.16
N GLY A 141 -15.78 12.27 -6.12
CA GLY A 141 -15.83 11.40 -7.30
C GLY A 141 -14.46 11.07 -7.88
N VAL A 142 -13.37 11.50 -7.22
CA VAL A 142 -12.00 11.11 -7.55
C VAL A 142 -11.42 10.39 -6.34
N LEU A 143 -11.05 9.13 -6.54
CA LEU A 143 -10.39 8.31 -5.55
C LEU A 143 -8.89 8.60 -5.56
N ILE A 144 -8.33 8.87 -4.39
CA ILE A 144 -6.88 8.86 -4.14
C ILE A 144 -6.58 7.58 -3.38
N ILE A 145 -5.64 6.79 -3.90
CA ILE A 145 -5.38 5.42 -3.44
C ILE A 145 -3.91 5.30 -3.10
N ASP A 146 -3.62 5.01 -1.82
CA ASP A 146 -2.26 4.90 -1.30
C ASP A 146 -2.08 3.61 -0.51
N THR A 147 -0.94 2.95 -0.66
CA THR A 147 -0.57 1.82 0.21
C THR A 147 -0.20 2.32 1.59
N ILE A 148 -0.63 1.60 2.63
CA ILE A 148 -0.26 1.88 4.01
C ILE A 148 0.66 0.81 4.60
N ASP A 149 1.37 1.17 5.67
CA ASP A 149 2.06 0.22 6.55
C ASP A 149 1.01 -0.44 7.47
N SER A 150 0.48 -1.59 7.06
CA SER A 150 -0.57 -2.29 7.81
C SER A 150 -0.05 -3.32 8.81
N ASP A 151 1.22 -3.73 8.71
CA ASP A 151 1.85 -4.65 9.67
C ASP A 151 2.61 -3.92 10.80
N GLY A 152 2.78 -2.60 10.69
CA GLY A 152 3.34 -1.72 11.71
C GLY A 152 4.86 -1.81 11.82
N ASP A 153 5.55 -2.24 10.76
CA ASP A 153 7.00 -2.40 10.75
C ASP A 153 7.78 -1.12 10.43
N GLY A 154 7.08 -0.03 10.07
CA GLY A 154 7.63 1.26 9.71
C GLY A 154 7.94 1.41 8.21
N VAL A 155 7.57 0.44 7.39
CA VAL A 155 7.75 0.43 5.93
C VAL A 155 6.38 0.31 5.26
N ILE A 156 6.12 1.17 4.27
CA ILE A 156 4.86 1.13 3.50
C ILE A 156 4.73 -0.23 2.81
N GLY A 157 3.54 -0.81 2.86
CA GLY A 157 3.20 -2.12 2.28
C GLY A 157 3.36 -3.24 3.29
N HIS A 158 3.44 -4.47 2.80
CA HIS A 158 3.64 -5.66 3.64
C HIS A 158 4.99 -6.28 3.34
N ASN A 159 5.66 -6.78 4.38
CA ASN A 159 6.96 -7.41 4.22
C ASN A 159 6.87 -8.73 3.42
N LEU A 160 7.59 -8.77 2.31
CA LEU A 160 7.75 -9.89 1.40
C LEU A 160 9.15 -10.52 1.58
N PRO A 161 9.29 -11.67 2.26
CA PRO A 161 10.63 -12.16 2.64
C PRO A 161 11.52 -12.56 1.45
N ALA A 162 12.84 -12.46 1.66
CA ALA A 162 13.98 -12.73 0.76
C ALA A 162 14.10 -14.15 0.15
N SER A 163 13.02 -14.91 0.05
CA SER A 163 12.99 -16.14 -0.73
C SER A 163 11.59 -16.25 -1.33
N PRO A 164 11.46 -16.28 -2.67
CA PRO A 164 12.52 -16.45 -3.69
C PRO A 164 13.23 -15.16 -4.15
N PHE A 165 12.96 -14.01 -3.54
CA PHE A 165 13.56 -12.74 -3.92
C PHE A 165 14.99 -12.56 -3.41
N PRO A 166 15.80 -11.68 -4.01
CA PRO A 166 17.16 -11.41 -3.55
C PRO A 166 17.27 -10.65 -2.20
N ALA A 167 16.20 -10.04 -1.67
CA ALA A 167 16.11 -9.55 -0.29
C ALA A 167 14.66 -9.43 0.17
N ASN A 168 14.43 -8.97 1.40
CA ASN A 168 13.10 -8.66 1.91
C ASN A 168 12.59 -7.41 1.18
N LEU A 169 11.42 -7.50 0.58
CA LEU A 169 10.82 -6.44 -0.23
C LEU A 169 9.55 -5.94 0.43
N SER A 170 9.14 -4.73 0.09
CA SER A 170 7.76 -4.28 0.27
C SER A 170 7.26 -3.64 -1.03
N ILE A 171 5.98 -3.82 -1.31
CA ILE A 171 5.31 -3.31 -2.51
C ILE A 171 4.42 -2.15 -2.12
N GLU A 172 4.56 -1.06 -2.84
CA GLU A 172 3.73 0.13 -2.73
C GLU A 172 3.04 0.37 -4.07
N LEU A 173 1.73 0.50 -4.03
CA LEU A 173 0.86 0.96 -5.10
C LEU A 173 0.27 2.31 -4.71
N THR A 174 0.43 3.30 -5.58
CA THR A 174 -0.13 4.65 -5.41
C THR A 174 -0.81 5.06 -6.70
N GLY A 175 -1.99 5.67 -6.64
CA GLY A 175 -2.70 6.04 -7.85
C GLY A 175 -4.00 6.79 -7.60
N SER A 176 -4.82 6.85 -8.65
CA SER A 176 -6.14 7.47 -8.61
C SER A 176 -7.16 6.77 -9.50
N ALA A 177 -8.45 7.02 -9.28
CA ALA A 177 -9.54 6.53 -10.12
C ALA A 177 -10.76 7.48 -10.11
N TYR A 178 -11.60 7.46 -11.15
CA TYR A 178 -12.77 8.35 -11.33
C TYR A 178 -13.94 7.69 -12.07
#